data_AF-A0A962VY42-F1
#
_entry.id   AF-A0A962VY42-F1
#
_cell.length_a   1.000
_cell.length_b   1.000
_cell.length_c   1.000
_cell.angle_alpha   90.00
_cell.angle_beta   90.00
_cell.angle_gamma   90.00
#
_symmetry.space_group_name_H-M   'P 1'
#
loop_
_entity.id
_entity.type
_entity.pdbx_description
1 polymer ?
#
loop_
_entity_poly.entity_id
_entity_poly.type
_entity_poly.pdbx_seq_one_letter_code
_entity_poly.pdbx_strand_id
1 'polypeptide(L)'
;KFSDLWLAAKQGTDAALGMAFGHVILTEYHRDRQVPYFRDYVRQYTDLPLLVRLVPQEDGYVPERLLRASDFDGALGESNNPDWKTVALDERSGQIVVPNGSIGFRWGEDGKWNLEEREAGGAETELRLGLKGAEDEIAKVRFPYFANTASNGFASTDHPSVLTRNIPVRKLKLADGSETLVACVYDLLMANYGVDQGYGGE
;
A
#
# COMPACT_ATOMS: atom_id res chain seq x y z
N LYS A 1 -21.98 29.50 -8.04
CA LYS A 1 -22.16 30.70 -8.90
C LYS A 1 -20.86 31.08 -9.62
N PHE A 2 -19.69 30.95 -8.98
CA PHE A 2 -18.40 31.43 -9.51
C PHE A 2 -17.52 30.34 -10.17
N SER A 3 -18.02 29.11 -10.32
CA SER A 3 -17.26 28.03 -10.97
C SER A 3 -17.62 27.91 -12.44
N ASP A 4 -16.66 27.48 -13.25
CA ASP A 4 -16.90 27.14 -14.66
C ASP A 4 -17.79 25.88 -14.79
N LEU A 5 -17.70 24.97 -13.83
CA LEU A 5 -18.51 23.75 -13.75
C LEU A 5 -19.08 23.54 -12.35
N TRP A 6 -20.30 23.02 -12.27
CA TRP A 6 -20.90 22.54 -11.03
C TRP A 6 -21.36 21.09 -11.20
N LEU A 7 -20.82 20.20 -10.36
CA LEU A 7 -21.22 18.79 -10.27
C LEU A 7 -22.08 18.61 -9.03
N ALA A 8 -23.37 18.33 -9.22
CA ALA A 8 -24.34 18.17 -8.14
C ALA A 8 -24.46 16.69 -7.73
N ALA A 9 -23.48 16.17 -6.96
CA ALA A 9 -23.57 14.84 -6.37
C ALA A 9 -24.68 14.80 -5.29
N LYS A 10 -25.29 13.63 -5.08
CA LYS A 10 -26.23 13.44 -3.97
C LYS A 10 -25.48 13.67 -2.65
N GLN A 11 -26.04 14.47 -1.75
CA GLN A 11 -25.37 14.80 -0.49
C GLN A 11 -25.01 13.55 0.31
N GLY A 12 -23.75 13.45 0.75
CA GLY A 12 -23.25 12.29 1.48
C GLY A 12 -22.78 11.14 0.58
N THR A 13 -22.76 11.32 -0.74
CA THR A 13 -22.22 10.35 -1.71
C THR A 13 -20.93 10.83 -2.37
N ASP A 14 -20.39 11.96 -1.92
CA ASP A 14 -19.21 12.62 -2.48
C ASP A 14 -17.97 11.71 -2.47
N ALA A 15 -17.87 10.80 -1.48
CA ALA A 15 -16.82 9.79 -1.43
C ALA A 15 -16.86 8.83 -2.63
N ALA A 16 -18.05 8.45 -3.11
CA ALA A 16 -18.19 7.60 -4.29
C ALA A 16 -17.67 8.31 -5.56
N LEU A 17 -17.95 9.61 -5.69
CA LEU A 17 -17.41 10.44 -6.77
C LEU A 17 -15.87 10.56 -6.66
N GLY A 18 -15.35 10.80 -5.46
CA GLY A 18 -13.91 10.85 -5.20
C GLY A 18 -13.20 9.54 -5.53
N MET A 19 -13.79 8.40 -5.17
CA MET A 19 -13.28 7.07 -5.52
C MET A 19 -13.23 6.86 -7.04
N ALA A 20 -14.25 7.31 -7.78
CA ALA A 20 -14.27 7.24 -9.24
C ALA A 20 -13.19 8.12 -9.90
N PHE A 21 -12.94 9.33 -9.36
CA PHE A 21 -11.83 10.16 -9.82
C PHE A 21 -10.48 9.51 -9.56
N GLY A 22 -10.27 8.98 -8.35
CA GLY A 22 -9.04 8.27 -8.01
C GLY A 22 -8.83 7.04 -8.90
N HIS A 23 -9.89 6.30 -9.24
CA HIS A 23 -9.80 5.18 -10.19
C HIS A 23 -9.24 5.62 -11.55
N VAL A 24 -9.76 6.71 -12.12
CA VAL A 24 -9.27 7.25 -13.41
C VAL A 24 -7.83 7.75 -13.28
N ILE A 25 -7.50 8.47 -12.21
CA ILE A 25 -6.14 8.98 -11.97
C ILE A 25 -5.13 7.81 -11.89
N LEU A 26 -5.44 6.78 -11.09
CA LEU A 26 -4.58 5.62 -10.92
C LEU A 26 -4.48 4.79 -12.21
N THR A 27 -5.58 4.63 -12.92
CA THR A 27 -5.61 3.95 -14.22
C THR A 27 -4.72 4.65 -15.24
N GLU A 28 -4.97 5.94 -15.49
CA GLU A 28 -4.30 6.65 -16.58
C GLU A 28 -2.87 7.05 -16.23
N TYR A 29 -2.58 7.45 -14.99
CA TYR A 29 -1.32 8.11 -14.62
C TYR A 29 -0.39 7.28 -13.73
N HIS A 30 -0.85 6.11 -13.28
CA HIS A 30 -0.04 5.18 -12.48
C HIS A 30 0.09 3.79 -13.14
N ARG A 31 -0.96 3.28 -13.78
CA ARG A 31 -0.92 2.01 -14.53
C ARG A 31 -0.50 2.20 -15.98
N ASP A 32 -1.30 2.94 -16.76
CA ASP A 32 -1.17 2.99 -18.23
C ASP A 32 -0.03 3.91 -18.66
N ARG A 33 0.00 5.14 -18.15
CA ARG A 33 1.13 6.06 -18.29
C ARG A 33 1.75 6.29 -16.93
N GLN A 34 2.92 5.72 -16.70
CA GLN A 34 3.71 5.93 -15.49
C GLN A 34 4.35 7.33 -15.48
N VAL A 35 3.63 8.35 -15.01
CA VAL A 35 4.13 9.74 -15.01
C VAL A 35 5.22 9.92 -13.93
N PRO A 36 6.47 10.28 -14.30
CA PRO A 36 7.59 10.31 -13.36
C PRO A 36 7.34 11.17 -12.12
N TYR A 37 6.87 12.41 -12.30
CA TYR A 37 6.61 13.32 -11.18
C TYR A 37 5.65 12.74 -10.14
N PHE A 38 4.55 12.10 -10.56
CA PHE A 38 3.61 11.50 -9.62
C PHE A 38 4.19 10.27 -8.92
N ARG A 39 4.94 9.46 -9.65
CA ARG A 39 5.57 8.25 -9.11
C ARG A 39 6.64 8.58 -8.09
N ASP A 40 7.50 9.54 -8.39
CA ASP A 40 8.57 9.97 -7.48
C ASP A 40 7.96 10.62 -6.23
N TYR A 41 6.92 11.44 -6.40
CA TYR A 41 6.21 12.04 -5.26
C TYR A 41 5.62 10.99 -4.33
N VAL A 42 4.85 10.03 -4.85
CA VAL A 42 4.21 9.02 -3.99
C VAL A 42 5.24 8.05 -3.41
N ARG A 43 6.34 7.78 -4.11
CA ARG A 43 7.42 6.96 -3.57
C ARG A 43 8.07 7.62 -2.34
N GLN A 44 8.37 8.91 -2.41
CA GLN A 44 9.10 9.59 -1.34
C GLN A 44 8.21 10.06 -0.19
N TYR A 45 6.99 10.53 -0.50
CA TYR A 45 6.19 11.30 0.45
C TYR A 45 4.95 10.59 0.97
N THR A 46 4.79 9.30 0.68
CA THR A 46 3.66 8.51 1.17
C THR A 46 4.14 7.16 1.69
N ASP A 47 3.23 6.43 2.33
CA ASP A 47 3.45 5.05 2.77
C ASP A 47 3.23 4.02 1.65
N LEU A 48 2.93 4.46 0.41
CA LEU A 48 2.67 3.56 -0.71
C LEU A 48 3.77 2.51 -0.96
N PRO A 49 5.08 2.76 -0.81
CA PRO A 49 6.10 1.72 -1.01
C PRO A 49 6.27 0.75 0.18
N LEU A 50 5.62 1.01 1.33
CA LEU A 50 5.81 0.21 2.53
C LEU A 50 5.12 -1.16 2.43
N LEU A 51 5.61 -2.13 3.20
CA LEU A 51 5.11 -3.51 3.16
C LEU A 51 4.08 -3.78 4.26
N VAL A 52 2.97 -4.40 3.85
CA VAL A 52 1.86 -4.83 4.71
C VAL A 52 1.85 -6.34 4.80
N ARG A 53 1.78 -6.85 6.03
CA ARG A 53 1.56 -8.26 6.32
C ARG A 53 0.15 -8.68 5.93
N LEU A 54 0.05 -9.79 5.21
CA LEU A 54 -1.21 -10.44 4.88
C LEU A 54 -1.43 -11.64 5.78
N VAL A 55 -2.65 -11.78 6.31
CA VAL A 55 -3.06 -12.92 7.14
C VAL A 55 -4.15 -13.72 6.44
N PRO A 56 -4.13 -15.07 6.52
CA PRO A 56 -5.17 -15.90 5.93
C PRO A 56 -6.54 -15.59 6.53
N GLN A 57 -7.57 -15.48 5.67
CA GLN A 57 -8.96 -15.38 6.08
C GLN A 57 -9.87 -15.99 5.03
N GLU A 58 -10.61 -17.03 5.43
CA GLU A 58 -11.48 -17.82 4.53
C GLU A 58 -10.70 -18.37 3.32
N ASP A 59 -11.08 -18.00 2.10
CA ASP A 59 -10.49 -18.47 0.84
C ASP A 59 -9.41 -17.52 0.26
N GLY A 60 -8.98 -16.54 1.04
CA GLY A 60 -7.95 -15.57 0.65
C GLY A 60 -7.21 -14.99 1.85
N TYR A 61 -6.78 -13.74 1.70
CA TYR A 61 -6.02 -13.00 2.70
C TYR A 61 -6.64 -11.64 2.98
N VAL A 62 -6.32 -11.05 4.13
CA VAL A 62 -6.61 -9.64 4.43
C VAL A 62 -5.35 -8.91 4.87
N PRO A 63 -5.22 -7.61 4.55
CA PRO A 63 -4.17 -6.77 5.09
C PRO A 63 -4.34 -6.61 6.61
N GLU A 64 -3.29 -6.90 7.38
CA GLU A 64 -3.30 -6.81 8.84
C GLU A 64 -2.64 -5.50 9.31
N ARG A 65 -1.30 -5.44 9.22
CA ARG A 65 -0.50 -4.30 9.66
C ARG A 65 0.73 -4.12 8.78
N LEU A 66 1.28 -2.91 8.81
CA LEU A 66 2.61 -2.66 8.26
C LEU A 66 3.65 -3.54 8.99
N LEU A 67 4.55 -4.14 8.22
CA LEU A 67 5.73 -4.81 8.76
C LEU A 67 6.66 -3.80 9.41
N ARG A 68 7.32 -4.26 10.47
CA ARG A 68 8.22 -3.51 11.32
C ARG A 68 9.62 -4.11 11.25
N ALA A 69 10.63 -3.30 11.55
CA ALA A 69 12.00 -3.78 11.63
C ALA A 69 12.14 -4.95 12.61
N SER A 70 11.42 -4.92 13.74
CA SER A 70 11.40 -6.00 14.74
C SER A 70 10.82 -7.34 14.25
N ASP A 71 10.13 -7.36 13.11
CA ASP A 71 9.62 -8.61 12.54
C ASP A 71 10.73 -9.48 11.93
N PHE A 72 11.93 -8.93 11.72
CA PHE A 72 13.04 -9.59 11.05
C PHE A 72 14.19 -9.92 12.00
N ASP A 73 15.01 -10.90 11.59
CA ASP A 73 16.21 -11.28 12.33
C ASP A 73 17.14 -10.08 12.55
N GLY A 74 17.70 -10.00 13.77
CA GLY A 74 18.51 -8.86 14.20
C GLY A 74 17.82 -7.49 14.12
N ALA A 75 16.48 -7.45 14.01
CA ALA A 75 15.68 -6.23 13.85
C ALA A 75 16.16 -5.31 12.70
N LEU A 76 16.72 -5.89 11.63
CA LEU A 76 17.36 -5.15 10.52
C LEU A 76 18.44 -4.16 10.97
N GLY A 77 19.13 -4.44 12.08
CA GLY A 77 20.16 -3.56 12.65
C GLY A 77 19.63 -2.43 13.53
N GLU A 78 18.32 -2.31 13.69
CA GLU A 78 17.69 -1.25 14.48
C GLU A 78 17.51 -1.66 15.94
N SER A 79 18.28 -1.04 16.85
CA SER A 79 18.21 -1.31 18.29
C SER A 79 17.21 -0.42 19.03
N ASN A 80 17.05 0.83 18.60
CA ASN A 80 16.08 1.76 19.17
C ASN A 80 14.73 1.66 18.44
N ASN A 81 13.65 1.47 19.21
CA ASN A 81 12.26 1.40 18.76
C ASN A 81 12.00 0.59 17.45
N PRO A 82 12.52 -0.64 17.30
CA PRO A 82 12.37 -1.41 16.06
C PRO A 82 10.91 -1.77 15.73
N ASP A 83 10.05 -1.89 16.74
CA ASP A 83 8.61 -2.09 16.57
C ASP A 83 7.90 -0.89 15.90
N TRP A 84 8.55 0.27 15.84
CA TRP A 84 7.97 1.52 15.33
C TRP A 84 8.59 1.98 14.02
N LYS A 85 9.42 1.12 13.40
CA LYS A 85 10.12 1.41 12.15
C LYS A 85 9.58 0.52 11.05
N THR A 86 8.93 1.12 10.07
CA THR A 86 8.33 0.41 8.93
C THR A 86 9.38 -0.02 7.93
N VAL A 87 9.10 -1.05 7.15
CA VAL A 87 10.02 -1.58 6.13
C VAL A 87 9.48 -1.43 4.71
N ALA A 88 10.39 -1.41 3.75
CA ALA A 88 10.11 -1.37 2.33
C ALA A 88 11.07 -2.29 1.56
N LEU A 89 10.77 -2.54 0.30
CA LEU A 89 11.69 -3.20 -0.63
C LEU A 89 12.48 -2.12 -1.37
N ASP A 90 13.81 -2.20 -1.37
CA ASP A 90 14.65 -1.31 -2.17
C ASP A 90 14.71 -1.80 -3.62
N GLU A 91 14.42 -0.93 -4.58
CA GLU A 91 14.40 -1.20 -6.02
C GLU A 91 15.79 -1.59 -6.54
N ARG A 92 16.84 -0.96 -6.01
CA ARG A 92 18.22 -1.09 -6.52
C ARG A 92 18.84 -2.42 -6.13
N SER A 93 18.63 -2.84 -4.88
CA SER A 93 19.24 -4.03 -4.30
C SER A 93 18.30 -5.24 -4.22
N GLY A 94 16.98 -5.01 -4.31
CA GLY A 94 15.97 -6.05 -4.09
C GLY A 94 15.89 -6.53 -2.64
N GLN A 95 16.51 -5.82 -1.69
CA GLN A 95 16.55 -6.17 -0.28
C GLN A 95 15.47 -5.42 0.52
N ILE A 96 15.09 -6.01 1.65
CA ILE A 96 14.26 -5.32 2.64
C ILE A 96 15.12 -4.29 3.37
N VAL A 97 14.62 -3.07 3.46
CA VAL A 97 15.29 -1.94 4.12
C VAL A 97 14.36 -1.25 5.10
N VAL A 98 14.97 -0.56 6.08
CA VAL A 98 14.28 0.37 6.97
C VAL A 98 14.55 1.79 6.46
N PRO A 99 13.62 2.43 5.73
CA PRO A 99 13.81 3.83 5.34
C PRO A 99 13.80 4.76 6.55
N ASN A 100 14.53 5.87 6.43
CA ASN A 100 14.44 6.99 7.37
C ASN A 100 12.99 7.52 7.51
N GLY A 101 12.73 8.25 8.59
CA GLY A 101 11.52 9.07 8.74
C GLY A 101 10.33 8.42 9.47
N SER A 102 10.31 7.09 9.62
CA SER A 102 9.30 6.43 10.44
C SER A 102 9.35 6.89 11.91
N ILE A 103 8.23 6.75 12.62
CA ILE A 103 8.06 7.35 13.97
C ILE A 103 9.06 6.80 15.00
N GLY A 104 9.58 5.59 14.80
CA GLY A 104 10.63 5.02 15.65
C GLY A 104 11.96 5.77 15.62
N PHE A 105 12.23 6.60 14.60
CA PHE A 105 13.42 7.45 14.54
C PHE A 105 13.26 8.78 15.27
N ARG A 106 12.04 9.13 15.70
CA ARG A 106 11.74 10.45 16.27
C ARG A 106 12.20 10.59 17.73
N TRP A 107 12.27 9.49 18.45
CA TRP A 107 12.51 9.47 19.90
C TRP A 107 13.59 8.43 20.22
N GLY A 108 14.43 8.71 21.21
CA GLY A 108 15.49 7.79 21.66
C GLY A 108 16.75 7.78 20.79
N GLU A 109 16.73 8.48 19.65
CA GLU A 109 17.86 8.70 18.76
C GLU A 109 17.66 10.01 17.96
N ASP A 110 18.68 10.43 17.20
CA ASP A 110 18.67 11.67 16.42
C ASP A 110 19.20 11.47 14.99
N GLY A 111 18.85 12.39 14.09
CA GLY A 111 19.46 12.50 12.75
C GLY A 111 18.77 11.71 11.63
N LYS A 112 17.91 10.73 11.95
CA LYS A 112 17.23 9.87 10.96
C LYS A 112 15.72 10.12 10.80
N TRP A 113 15.15 11.02 11.60
CA TRP A 113 13.74 11.42 11.45
C TRP A 113 13.59 12.52 10.38
N ASN A 114 13.73 12.12 9.11
CA ASN A 114 13.64 12.97 7.93
C ASN A 114 13.09 12.15 6.73
N LEU A 115 12.83 12.82 5.61
CA LEU A 115 12.33 12.21 4.37
C LEU A 115 13.42 12.08 3.28
N GLU A 116 14.69 12.00 3.69
CA GLU A 116 15.76 11.68 2.75
C GLU A 116 15.59 10.24 2.26
N GLU A 117 15.88 10.00 0.98
CA GLU A 117 15.87 8.66 0.37
C GLU A 117 17.12 7.86 0.80
N ARG A 118 17.19 7.59 2.11
CA ARG A 118 18.24 6.80 2.76
C ARG A 118 17.62 5.71 3.61
N GLU A 119 18.29 4.56 3.60
CA GLU A 119 18.02 3.51 4.58
C GLU A 119 18.76 3.81 5.89
N ALA A 120 18.34 3.17 6.98
CA ALA A 120 18.77 3.50 8.33
C ALA A 120 20.30 3.33 8.58
N GLY A 121 20.97 2.48 7.82
CA GLY A 121 22.43 2.33 7.76
C GLY A 121 23.16 3.46 7.04
N GLY A 122 22.44 4.38 6.40
CA GLY A 122 22.93 5.59 5.76
C GLY A 122 23.15 5.49 4.25
N ALA A 123 23.00 4.32 3.64
CA ALA A 123 23.07 4.17 2.19
C ALA A 123 21.88 4.85 1.51
N GLU A 124 22.08 5.29 0.26
CA GLU A 124 20.98 5.75 -0.59
C GLU A 124 20.08 4.58 -0.97
N THR A 125 18.77 4.78 -0.96
CA THR A 125 17.77 3.77 -1.31
C THR A 125 16.77 4.36 -2.28
N GLU A 126 16.19 3.53 -3.15
CA GLU A 126 15.03 3.90 -3.95
C GLU A 126 13.92 2.89 -3.65
N LEU A 127 12.92 3.29 -2.87
CA LEU A 127 11.90 2.35 -2.41
C LEU A 127 11.04 1.87 -3.57
N ARG A 128 10.91 0.57 -3.80
CA ARG A 128 10.08 0.00 -4.86
C ARG A 128 8.61 0.37 -4.65
N LEU A 129 7.98 0.89 -5.70
CA LEU A 129 6.56 1.23 -5.71
C LEU A 129 5.76 0.09 -6.38
N GLY A 130 5.21 -0.81 -5.55
CA GLY A 130 4.46 -1.99 -5.98
C GLY A 130 5.34 -3.21 -6.25
N LEU A 131 4.80 -4.42 -6.08
CA LEU A 131 5.56 -5.66 -6.20
C LEU A 131 5.55 -6.27 -7.60
N LYS A 132 4.86 -5.68 -8.57
CA LYS A 132 4.84 -6.15 -9.97
C LYS A 132 6.24 -6.38 -10.53
N GLY A 133 6.52 -7.56 -11.07
CA GLY A 133 7.82 -8.00 -11.58
C GLY A 133 8.82 -8.41 -10.48
N ALA A 134 8.43 -8.39 -9.20
CA ALA A 134 9.23 -8.81 -8.05
C ALA A 134 8.44 -9.72 -7.09
N GLU A 135 7.22 -10.10 -7.45
CA GLU A 135 6.37 -11.01 -6.70
C GLU A 135 6.85 -12.47 -6.78
N ASP A 136 6.58 -13.23 -5.72
CA ASP A 136 6.76 -14.68 -5.71
C ASP A 136 5.49 -15.38 -6.20
N GLU A 137 4.32 -14.81 -5.93
CA GLU A 137 3.02 -15.31 -6.40
C GLU A 137 1.96 -14.20 -6.43
N ILE A 138 0.80 -14.54 -7.02
CA ILE A 138 -0.40 -13.70 -7.00
C ILE A 138 -1.36 -14.28 -5.95
N ALA A 139 -1.75 -13.47 -4.97
CA ALA A 139 -2.66 -13.87 -3.90
C ALA A 139 -4.02 -13.17 -4.02
N LYS A 140 -5.07 -13.88 -3.59
CA LYS A 140 -6.43 -13.34 -3.44
C LYS A 140 -6.52 -12.54 -2.13
N VAL A 141 -6.71 -11.24 -2.22
CA VAL A 141 -6.87 -10.34 -1.08
C VAL A 141 -8.30 -9.81 -1.03
N ARG A 142 -8.91 -9.87 0.15
CA ARG A 142 -10.31 -9.57 0.40
C ARG A 142 -10.45 -8.13 0.91
N PHE A 143 -11.32 -7.35 0.28
CA PHE A 143 -11.62 -5.96 0.62
C PHE A 143 -13.08 -5.82 1.03
N PRO A 144 -13.39 -5.11 2.12
CA PRO A 144 -14.76 -4.86 2.49
C PRO A 144 -15.43 -3.88 1.51
N TYR A 145 -16.68 -4.13 1.17
CA TYR A 145 -17.49 -3.29 0.30
C TYR A 145 -18.83 -2.97 0.94
N PHE A 146 -19.17 -1.68 1.01
CA PHE A 146 -20.31 -1.19 1.77
C PHE A 146 -21.40 -0.56 0.90
N ALA A 147 -21.11 -0.28 -0.37
CA ALA A 147 -22.05 0.40 -1.28
C ALA A 147 -23.10 -0.56 -1.88
N ASN A 148 -23.17 -1.80 -1.41
CA ASN A 148 -24.24 -2.74 -1.73
C ASN A 148 -25.42 -2.69 -0.74
N THR A 149 -25.26 -1.98 0.37
CA THR A 149 -26.34 -1.74 1.34
C THR A 149 -26.55 -0.24 1.48
N ALA A 150 -27.74 0.24 1.09
CA ALA A 150 -28.13 1.64 1.26
C ALA A 150 -29.46 1.74 2.01
N SER A 151 -29.57 2.74 2.90
CA SER A 151 -30.81 3.11 3.57
C SER A 151 -31.37 4.40 2.96
N ASN A 152 -32.57 4.84 3.37
CA ASN A 152 -33.09 6.19 3.08
C ASN A 152 -33.15 6.58 1.59
N GLY A 153 -33.31 5.61 0.68
CA GLY A 153 -33.46 5.85 -0.76
C GLY A 153 -32.17 6.27 -1.47
N PHE A 154 -31.00 6.06 -0.86
CA PHE A 154 -29.72 6.16 -1.56
C PHE A 154 -29.57 5.03 -2.57
N ALA A 155 -28.92 5.30 -3.70
CA ALA A 155 -28.57 4.27 -4.67
C ALA A 155 -27.52 3.31 -4.07
N SER A 156 -27.66 2.04 -4.39
CA SER A 156 -26.69 0.98 -4.08
C SER A 156 -26.35 0.20 -5.34
N THR A 157 -25.27 -0.56 -5.29
CA THR A 157 -24.87 -1.50 -6.33
C THR A 157 -25.17 -2.95 -5.91
N ASP A 158 -25.03 -3.89 -6.82
CA ASP A 158 -25.26 -5.33 -6.61
C ASP A 158 -24.00 -6.14 -6.27
N HIS A 159 -22.85 -5.48 -6.12
CA HIS A 159 -21.61 -6.14 -5.69
C HIS A 159 -21.75 -6.89 -4.35
N PRO A 160 -20.98 -7.98 -4.13
CA PRO A 160 -20.91 -8.62 -2.82
C PRO A 160 -20.28 -7.71 -1.76
N SER A 161 -20.56 -7.97 -0.47
CA SER A 161 -19.99 -7.19 0.65
C SER A 161 -18.48 -7.37 0.84
N VAL A 162 -17.90 -8.33 0.13
CA VAL A 162 -16.46 -8.58 0.10
C VAL A 162 -16.05 -8.72 -1.35
N LEU A 163 -15.10 -7.91 -1.78
CA LEU A 163 -14.47 -7.98 -3.11
C LEU A 163 -13.13 -8.67 -2.98
N THR A 164 -12.91 -9.72 -3.77
CA THR A 164 -11.64 -10.44 -3.80
C THR A 164 -10.82 -9.97 -4.99
N ARG A 165 -9.64 -9.43 -4.74
CA ARG A 165 -8.72 -8.89 -5.76
C ARG A 165 -7.42 -9.68 -5.79
N ASN A 166 -6.88 -9.89 -6.99
CA ASN A 166 -5.58 -10.52 -7.17
C ASN A 166 -4.46 -9.50 -7.00
N ILE A 167 -3.51 -9.77 -6.11
CA ILE A 167 -2.43 -8.84 -5.73
C ILE A 167 -1.08 -9.56 -5.79
N PRO A 168 -0.03 -8.90 -6.31
CA PRO A 168 1.34 -9.42 -6.30
C PRO A 168 1.86 -9.44 -4.87
N VAL A 169 2.38 -10.58 -4.43
CA VAL A 169 2.88 -10.75 -3.06
C VAL A 169 4.27 -11.36 -3.04
N ARG A 170 5.00 -11.09 -1.96
CA ARG A 170 6.26 -11.78 -1.64
C ARG A 170 6.14 -12.62 -0.38
N LYS A 171 6.92 -13.70 -0.31
CA LYS A 171 7.12 -14.53 0.88
C LYS A 171 8.36 -14.02 1.62
N LEU A 172 8.18 -13.59 2.86
CA LEU A 172 9.27 -13.15 3.72
C LEU A 172 9.39 -14.04 4.95
N LYS A 173 10.63 -14.36 5.33
CA LYS A 173 10.94 -15.06 6.57
C LYS A 173 11.06 -14.08 7.72
N LEU A 174 10.40 -14.37 8.84
CA LEU A 174 10.39 -13.55 10.05
C LEU A 174 11.43 -14.04 11.07
N ALA A 175 11.68 -13.22 12.10
CA ALA A 175 12.62 -13.49 13.18
C ALA A 175 12.33 -14.80 13.95
N ASP A 176 11.05 -15.16 14.07
CA ASP A 176 10.60 -16.41 14.71
C ASP A 176 10.77 -17.66 13.81
N GLY A 177 11.28 -17.49 12.60
CA GLY A 177 11.47 -18.53 11.61
C GLY A 177 10.24 -18.85 10.77
N SER A 178 9.08 -18.23 11.05
CA SER A 178 7.89 -18.36 10.23
C SER A 178 8.01 -17.60 8.91
N GLU A 179 7.13 -17.92 7.96
CA GLU A 179 7.00 -17.19 6.71
C GLU A 179 5.68 -16.40 6.70
N THR A 180 5.70 -15.23 6.08
CA THR A 180 4.50 -14.41 5.88
C THR A 180 4.41 -13.89 4.45
N LEU A 181 3.18 -13.72 3.97
CA LEU A 181 2.92 -13.02 2.72
C LEU A 181 2.84 -11.52 2.97
N VAL A 182 3.42 -10.76 2.05
CA VAL A 182 3.38 -9.31 2.07
C VAL A 182 2.91 -8.74 0.75
N ALA A 183 2.18 -7.64 0.83
CA ALA A 183 1.89 -6.77 -0.30
C ALA A 183 2.47 -5.38 -0.05
N CYS A 184 2.70 -4.61 -1.11
CA CYS A 184 2.99 -3.19 -1.01
C CYS A 184 1.68 -2.42 -0.81
N VAL A 185 1.68 -1.34 -0.01
CA VAL A 185 0.49 -0.48 0.17
C VAL A 185 0.00 0.04 -1.19
N TYR A 186 0.90 0.32 -2.12
CA TYR A 186 0.59 0.71 -3.50
C TYR A 186 -0.31 -0.32 -4.20
N ASP A 187 0.03 -1.62 -4.13
CA ASP A 187 -0.75 -2.66 -4.80
C ASP A 187 -2.12 -2.85 -4.14
N LEU A 188 -2.17 -2.76 -2.80
CA LEU A 188 -3.42 -2.77 -2.04
C LEU A 188 -4.32 -1.60 -2.41
N LEU A 189 -3.76 -0.41 -2.59
CA LEU A 189 -4.50 0.78 -3.01
C LEU A 189 -5.07 0.60 -4.41
N MET A 190 -4.24 0.15 -5.36
CA MET A 190 -4.66 -0.06 -6.76
C MET A 190 -5.79 -1.09 -6.85
N ALA A 191 -5.69 -2.19 -6.09
CA ALA A 191 -6.73 -3.19 -5.98
C ALA A 191 -8.02 -2.66 -5.31
N ASN A 192 -7.91 -1.88 -4.24
CA ASN A 192 -9.05 -1.26 -3.56
C ASN A 192 -9.81 -0.29 -4.49
N TYR A 193 -9.11 0.41 -5.38
CA TYR A 193 -9.70 1.26 -6.41
C TYR A 193 -10.21 0.49 -7.64
N GLY A 194 -10.09 -0.85 -7.65
CA GLY A 194 -10.52 -1.68 -8.79
C GLY A 194 -9.68 -1.48 -10.04
N VAL A 195 -8.42 -1.07 -9.91
CA VAL A 195 -7.49 -0.91 -11.04
C VAL A 195 -6.73 -2.23 -11.23
N ASP A 196 -7.19 -3.05 -12.17
CA ASP A 196 -6.46 -4.28 -12.54
C ASP A 196 -5.11 -3.90 -13.16
N GLN A 197 -4.04 -4.47 -12.61
CA GLN A 197 -2.67 -4.33 -13.09
C GLN A 197 -2.24 -5.51 -13.99
N GLY A 198 -3.17 -6.33 -14.46
CA GLY A 198 -2.92 -7.47 -15.35
C GLY A 198 -2.84 -8.81 -14.62
N TYR A 199 -3.42 -8.91 -13.43
CA TYR A 199 -3.45 -10.16 -12.64
C TYR A 199 -4.80 -10.90 -12.77
N GLY A 200 -5.75 -10.30 -13.49
CA GLY A 200 -7.11 -10.83 -13.61
C GLY A 200 -7.85 -10.88 -12.27
N GLY A 201 -8.94 -11.63 -12.24
CA GLY A 201 -9.90 -11.61 -11.13
C GLY A 201 -11.16 -10.80 -11.49
N GLU A 202 -12.15 -10.85 -10.60
CA GLU A 202 -13.39 -10.05 -10.69
C GLU A 202 -13.20 -8.65 -10.08
#